data_AF-A0A811S1W6-F1
#
_entry.id   AF-A0A811S1W6-F1
#
_cell.length_a   1.000
_cell.length_b   1.000
_cell.length_c   1.000
_cell.angle_alpha   90.00
_cell.angle_beta   90.00
_cell.angle_gamma   90.00
#
_symmetry.space_group_name_H-M   'P 1'
#
loop_
_entity.id
_entity.type
_entity.pdbx_description
1 polymer ?
#
loop_
_entity_poly.entity_id
_entity_poly.type
_entity_poly.pdbx_seq_one_letter_code
_entity_poly.pdbx_strand_id
1 'polypeptide(L)'
;MEGWNGGLGSSWSYLQETVGSKVSSSSGTIVSRLSPGYASSGSRPSSFSMEAAMHFDSLRIHGDVNGHNVDDWEEAEEETGEERMDRIRILVQELFSAPSANCSTKRGDMSAVVERWLKELGLGWVLSHDDGASAWEEEELDRDYAWTWIRALDQIAQTICFMRPHFPDCGSVGLPGICEEQGKIVPNQYHLARFIQETMLKMLAFVDAVVAWDPYTTEEFLSMDLVMLQPYSKLINLLDVYDALSEASDKILMMFNSPTSVEVQRIENEMAILLSAYKSKLGEAIRSIMEKIRTKLLEDGDTSSTSLNPQGSSDIHKATRSVMTYIRFLWFNYSSVDAAISGKCVSHIENVLPLDNMIIEMVSCLLEKLANISESFPDQGIRFLFLLNNSYFLLNSQSSYRLQRPWLPVDLNDQIEDYMERYLQVSWAPLLSFLFNTTPLCLGKNYSPLSKFESEFQKMYTTQKHWKVSDPELRRRLREVITDKIIPGYTEYIEDNKVTNPKFSPQELKAMLQELFEG
;
A
#
# COMPACT_ATOMS: atom_id res chain seq x y z
N MET A 1 8.41 29.71 -24.10
CA MET A 1 9.29 30.88 -23.95
C MET A 1 8.82 31.64 -22.72
N GLU A 2 9.37 31.31 -21.58
CA GLU A 2 9.56 32.18 -20.41
C GLU A 2 10.77 31.55 -19.71
N GLY A 3 11.82 32.36 -19.55
CA GLY A 3 13.20 31.89 -19.43
C GLY A 3 13.59 31.57 -17.99
N TRP A 4 14.28 30.44 -17.83
CA TRP A 4 15.14 30.22 -16.67
C TRP A 4 16.35 31.16 -16.78
N ASN A 5 16.25 32.32 -16.12
CA ASN A 5 17.41 33.14 -15.79
C ASN A 5 17.83 32.81 -14.35
N GLY A 6 18.63 31.77 -14.21
CA GLY A 6 19.45 31.49 -13.03
C GLY A 6 20.91 31.64 -13.43
N GLY A 7 21.67 32.47 -12.71
CA GLY A 7 22.88 33.11 -13.21
C GLY A 7 24.00 32.16 -13.68
N LEU A 8 24.59 32.51 -14.82
CA LEU A 8 25.96 32.15 -15.17
C LEU A 8 26.90 32.72 -14.09
N GLY A 9 27.47 31.84 -13.27
CA GLY A 9 28.44 32.22 -12.25
C GLY A 9 29.07 31.01 -11.57
N SER A 10 30.14 30.49 -12.16
CA SER A 10 31.27 29.81 -11.48
C SER A 10 30.94 28.93 -10.25
N SER A 11 30.55 27.68 -10.46
CA SER A 11 30.48 26.66 -9.39
C SER A 11 31.46 25.48 -9.57
N TRP A 12 32.42 25.57 -10.50
CA TRP A 12 33.41 24.50 -10.73
C TRP A 12 34.83 24.84 -10.23
N SER A 13 35.03 26.02 -9.63
CA SER A 13 36.32 26.47 -9.11
C SER A 13 36.48 26.34 -7.58
N TYR A 14 35.52 25.74 -6.87
CA TYR A 14 35.68 25.45 -5.44
C TYR A 14 35.36 23.98 -5.17
N LEU A 15 36.43 23.19 -4.97
CA LEU A 15 36.60 22.17 -3.92
C LEU A 15 37.74 21.23 -4.31
N GLN A 16 38.93 21.82 -4.42
CA GLN A 16 40.17 21.08 -4.32
C GLN A 16 40.89 21.51 -3.04
N GLU A 17 40.22 21.39 -1.88
CA GLU A 17 40.92 21.41 -0.58
C GLU A 17 40.06 20.91 0.59
N THR A 18 40.68 20.05 1.39
CA THR A 18 40.37 19.64 2.79
C THR A 18 39.40 18.48 3.07
N VAL A 19 40.03 17.31 3.24
CA VAL A 19 39.70 16.31 4.26
C VAL A 19 39.75 16.97 5.66
N GLY A 20 38.68 16.82 6.45
CA GLY A 20 38.70 17.19 7.88
C GLY A 20 37.32 17.33 8.51
N SER A 21 36.91 16.34 9.30
CA SER A 21 35.71 16.35 10.14
C SER A 21 35.63 17.58 11.07
N LYS A 22 34.43 18.19 11.19
CA LYS A 22 33.79 18.51 12.49
C LYS A 22 32.39 19.12 12.34
N VAL A 23 31.51 18.59 13.18
CA VAL A 23 30.16 19.05 13.57
C VAL A 23 30.20 20.47 14.12
N SER A 24 29.24 21.32 13.72
CA SER A 24 28.56 22.25 14.65
C SER A 24 27.29 22.87 14.05
N SER A 25 26.28 22.95 14.92
CA SER A 25 24.94 23.50 14.75
C SER A 25 24.91 25.02 14.62
N SER A 26 23.94 25.57 13.88
CA SER A 26 23.32 26.85 14.26
C SER A 26 21.91 27.00 13.69
N SER A 27 20.99 27.38 14.57
CA SER A 27 19.59 27.73 14.33
C SER A 27 19.44 29.02 13.53
N GLY A 28 18.44 29.06 12.64
CA GLY A 28 18.01 30.28 11.97
C GLY A 28 16.51 30.22 11.65
N THR A 29 15.72 31.02 12.35
CA THR A 29 14.28 31.18 12.18
C THR A 29 13.96 32.07 10.96
N ILE A 30 12.69 31.97 10.53
CA ILE A 30 11.76 33.03 10.08
C ILE A 30 11.30 32.98 8.60
N VAL A 31 9.97 33.00 8.48
CA VAL A 31 9.07 33.67 7.51
C VAL A 31 8.40 32.77 6.46
N SER A 32 7.20 32.36 6.83
CA SER A 32 6.11 31.97 5.94
C SER A 32 5.70 33.09 4.98
N ARG A 33 5.66 32.80 3.67
CA ARG A 33 4.91 33.56 2.67
C ARG A 33 3.98 32.62 1.90
N LEU A 34 2.69 32.89 2.04
CA LEU A 34 1.62 32.37 1.21
C LEU A 34 1.69 32.99 -0.20
N SER A 35 1.40 32.20 -1.23
CA SER A 35 0.96 32.70 -2.54
C SER A 35 0.09 31.68 -3.28
N PRO A 36 -0.78 32.13 -4.21
CA PRO A 36 -2.09 31.54 -4.43
C PRO A 36 -2.21 30.67 -5.69
N GLY A 37 -3.18 29.75 -5.63
CA GLY A 37 -4.00 29.17 -6.71
C GLY A 37 -3.46 29.08 -8.13
N TYR A 38 -3.13 27.85 -8.56
CA TYR A 38 -2.95 27.49 -9.97
C TYR A 38 -4.29 27.11 -10.63
N ALA A 39 -4.60 27.76 -11.75
CA ALA A 39 -5.62 27.32 -12.70
C ALA A 39 -5.04 26.22 -13.60
N SER A 40 -5.77 25.10 -13.71
CA SER A 40 -5.39 23.92 -14.49
C SER A 40 -5.76 24.09 -15.97
N SER A 41 -4.78 23.94 -16.86
CA SER A 41 -5.02 23.59 -18.28
C SER A 41 -4.51 22.17 -18.51
N GLY A 42 -5.44 21.27 -18.82
CA GLY A 42 -5.21 19.83 -18.90
C GLY A 42 -4.34 19.39 -20.07
N SER A 43 -3.46 18.44 -19.76
CA SER A 43 -2.78 17.58 -20.72
C SER A 43 -3.17 16.13 -20.41
N ARG A 44 -3.68 15.42 -21.43
CA ARG A 44 -4.10 14.02 -21.34
C ARG A 44 -2.89 13.11 -20.96
N PRO A 45 -3.05 12.13 -20.06
CA PRO A 45 -1.97 11.18 -19.76
C PRO A 45 -1.76 10.18 -20.92
N SER A 46 -0.50 9.75 -21.06
CA SER A 46 -0.01 8.80 -22.05
C SER A 46 -0.52 7.37 -21.79
N SER A 47 -0.74 6.63 -22.88
CA SER A 47 -1.36 5.29 -22.91
C SER A 47 -0.63 4.21 -22.10
N PHE A 48 0.63 4.41 -21.73
CA PHE A 48 1.42 3.45 -20.93
C PHE A 48 1.04 3.46 -19.43
N SER A 49 0.46 4.56 -18.94
CA SER A 49 -0.02 4.68 -17.55
C SER A 49 -1.40 4.04 -17.34
N MET A 50 -2.13 3.75 -18.42
CA MET A 50 -3.44 3.11 -18.38
C MET A 50 -3.34 1.61 -18.19
N GLU A 51 -2.34 0.93 -18.75
CA GLU A 51 -2.19 -0.52 -18.60
C GLU A 51 -1.90 -0.91 -17.13
N ALA A 52 -1.06 -0.16 -16.41
CA ALA A 52 -0.82 -0.41 -14.98
C ALA A 52 -1.99 -0.02 -14.06
N ALA A 53 -2.83 0.95 -14.46
CA ALA A 53 -4.04 1.32 -13.74
C ALA A 53 -5.17 0.29 -13.96
N MET A 54 -5.30 -0.23 -15.19
CA MET A 54 -6.22 -1.31 -15.52
C MET A 54 -5.90 -2.61 -14.76
N HIS A 55 -4.65 -2.84 -14.37
CA HIS A 55 -4.29 -4.06 -13.63
C HIS A 55 -4.69 -4.05 -12.15
N PHE A 56 -4.80 -2.89 -11.50
CA PHE A 56 -5.40 -2.80 -10.15
C PHE A 56 -6.91 -2.65 -10.18
N ASP A 57 -7.45 -2.01 -11.21
CA ASP A 57 -8.87 -2.16 -11.53
C ASP A 57 -9.18 -3.65 -11.74
N SER A 58 -8.35 -4.42 -12.45
CA SER A 58 -8.42 -5.90 -12.56
C SER A 58 -8.22 -6.66 -11.24
N LEU A 59 -7.61 -6.07 -10.21
CA LEU A 59 -7.51 -6.65 -8.86
C LEU A 59 -8.77 -6.42 -8.03
N ARG A 60 -9.65 -5.51 -8.46
CA ARG A 60 -11.05 -5.41 -8.01
C ARG A 60 -12.03 -6.07 -9.01
N ILE A 61 -11.66 -6.12 -10.29
CA ILE A 61 -12.43 -6.60 -11.46
C ILE A 61 -12.13 -8.08 -11.80
N HIS A 62 -11.27 -8.80 -11.08
CA HIS A 62 -11.37 -10.27 -11.02
C HIS A 62 -12.43 -10.76 -10.04
N GLY A 63 -13.14 -9.83 -9.38
CA GLY A 63 -14.53 -10.04 -8.97
C GLY A 63 -15.55 -9.79 -10.09
N ASP A 64 -15.12 -9.50 -11.33
CA ASP A 64 -16.01 -9.06 -12.43
C ASP A 64 -15.57 -9.56 -13.84
N VAL A 65 -14.65 -10.53 -13.92
CA VAL A 65 -14.34 -11.27 -15.17
C VAL A 65 -14.42 -12.76 -14.91
N ASN A 66 -15.60 -13.16 -14.44
CA ASN A 66 -16.15 -14.48 -14.66
C ASN A 66 -17.65 -14.35 -14.93
N GLY A 67 -18.03 -13.55 -15.94
CA GLY A 67 -19.31 -13.68 -16.62
C GLY A 67 -20.59 -13.73 -15.77
N HIS A 68 -20.58 -13.21 -14.56
CA HIS A 68 -21.75 -12.88 -13.78
C HIS A 68 -21.73 -11.37 -13.64
N ASN A 69 -22.67 -10.73 -14.34
CA ASN A 69 -22.80 -9.29 -14.35
C ASN A 69 -22.85 -8.76 -12.91
N VAL A 70 -22.32 -7.56 -12.69
CA VAL A 70 -22.79 -6.67 -11.61
C VAL A 70 -24.23 -6.16 -11.88
N ASP A 71 -24.92 -6.73 -12.89
CA ASP A 71 -26.36 -6.70 -13.12
C ASP A 71 -27.04 -8.07 -12.83
N ASP A 72 -26.30 -9.06 -12.31
CA ASP A 72 -26.80 -10.37 -11.86
C ASP A 72 -27.07 -10.36 -10.34
N TRP A 73 -27.36 -9.17 -9.78
CA TRP A 73 -27.92 -8.99 -8.44
C TRP A 73 -29.43 -9.33 -8.37
N GLU A 74 -29.98 -9.97 -9.41
CA GLU A 74 -31.42 -10.29 -9.52
C GLU A 74 -31.75 -11.79 -9.68
N GLU A 75 -30.81 -12.72 -9.48
CA GLU A 75 -31.12 -14.17 -9.56
C GLU A 75 -30.64 -15.04 -8.38
N ALA A 76 -30.36 -14.45 -7.21
CA ALA A 76 -30.68 -15.13 -5.96
C ALA A 76 -32.07 -14.61 -5.58
N GLU A 77 -33.08 -15.47 -5.48
CA GLU A 77 -34.43 -15.08 -5.03
C GLU A 77 -34.30 -14.07 -3.89
N GLU A 78 -34.52 -12.78 -4.19
CA GLU A 78 -34.36 -11.70 -3.24
C GLU A 78 -35.45 -11.96 -2.22
N GLU A 79 -35.07 -12.60 -1.10
CA GLU A 79 -36.00 -13.00 -0.07
C GLU A 79 -36.87 -11.80 0.23
N THR A 80 -38.16 -11.95 -0.07
CA THR A 80 -39.07 -10.83 0.08
C THR A 80 -39.03 -10.39 1.55
N GLY A 81 -39.11 -9.09 1.80
CA GLY A 81 -39.11 -8.59 3.19
C GLY A 81 -40.17 -9.27 4.06
N GLU A 82 -41.22 -9.82 3.44
CA GLU A 82 -42.27 -10.62 4.07
C GLU A 82 -41.81 -12.05 4.44
N GLU A 83 -41.15 -12.79 3.54
CA GLU A 83 -40.52 -14.08 3.85
C GLU A 83 -39.50 -13.95 4.97
N ARG A 84 -38.72 -12.87 4.95
CA ARG A 84 -37.75 -12.53 6.00
C ARG A 84 -38.41 -12.27 7.33
N MET A 85 -39.50 -11.52 7.33
CA MET A 85 -40.29 -11.30 8.54
C MET A 85 -40.90 -12.60 9.09
N ASP A 86 -41.34 -13.51 8.23
CA ASP A 86 -41.90 -14.78 8.65
C ASP A 86 -40.83 -15.72 9.22
N ARG A 87 -39.63 -15.76 8.62
CA ARG A 87 -38.48 -16.48 9.19
C ARG A 87 -38.10 -15.92 10.57
N ILE A 88 -38.00 -14.61 10.71
CA ILE A 88 -37.71 -13.96 12.00
C ILE A 88 -38.80 -14.25 13.02
N ARG A 89 -40.07 -14.23 12.61
CA ARG A 89 -41.21 -14.55 13.48
C ARG A 89 -41.17 -15.99 13.97
N ILE A 90 -40.83 -16.94 13.09
CA ILE A 90 -40.65 -18.35 13.45
C ILE A 90 -39.50 -18.51 14.43
N LEU A 91 -38.34 -17.88 14.18
CA LEU A 91 -37.20 -17.90 15.10
C LEU A 91 -37.58 -17.35 16.48
N VAL A 92 -38.26 -16.21 16.54
CA VAL A 92 -38.78 -15.64 17.79
C VAL A 92 -39.82 -16.56 18.43
N GLN A 93 -40.67 -17.25 17.67
CA GLN A 93 -41.59 -18.21 18.25
C GLN A 93 -40.85 -19.44 18.80
N GLU A 94 -39.85 -19.98 18.12
CA GLU A 94 -39.04 -21.11 18.57
C GLU A 94 -38.23 -20.76 19.83
N LEU A 95 -37.65 -19.56 19.88
CA LEU A 95 -36.86 -19.06 21.02
C LEU A 95 -37.70 -18.78 22.28
N PHE A 96 -38.97 -18.38 22.11
CA PHE A 96 -39.79 -17.83 23.20
C PHE A 96 -41.08 -18.62 23.49
N SER A 97 -41.39 -19.67 22.73
CA SER A 97 -42.53 -20.56 23.04
C SER A 97 -42.15 -21.56 24.14
N ALA A 98 -43.06 -21.76 25.10
CA ALA A 98 -42.86 -22.73 26.17
C ALA A 98 -42.76 -24.17 25.61
N PRO A 99 -41.94 -25.06 26.22
CA PRO A 99 -41.97 -26.47 25.89
C PRO A 99 -43.38 -27.01 26.15
N SER A 100 -43.98 -27.67 25.16
CA SER A 100 -45.26 -28.37 25.35
C SER A 100 -45.10 -29.41 26.46
N ALA A 101 -45.62 -29.13 27.66
CA ALA A 101 -45.87 -29.99 28.84
C ALA A 101 -44.86 -31.07 29.29
N ASN A 102 -43.76 -31.32 28.57
CA ASN A 102 -42.88 -32.48 28.74
C ASN A 102 -41.39 -32.17 28.57
N CYS A 103 -40.97 -30.92 28.40
CA CYS A 103 -39.54 -30.59 28.35
C CYS A 103 -39.10 -29.89 29.64
N SER A 104 -38.39 -30.65 30.48
CA SER A 104 -37.57 -30.10 31.56
C SER A 104 -36.53 -29.17 30.94
N THR A 105 -36.49 -27.91 31.38
CA THR A 105 -35.48 -26.93 31.01
C THR A 105 -34.07 -27.49 31.26
N LYS A 106 -33.41 -27.91 30.19
CA LYS A 106 -31.98 -28.17 30.15
C LYS A 106 -31.41 -27.25 29.08
N ARG A 107 -30.27 -26.65 29.40
CA ARG A 107 -29.33 -25.84 28.58
C ARG A 107 -29.17 -26.20 27.09
N GLY A 108 -29.67 -27.36 26.63
CA GLY A 108 -29.55 -27.86 25.26
C GLY A 108 -30.52 -27.30 24.21
N ASP A 109 -31.56 -26.53 24.57
CA ASP A 109 -32.57 -26.07 23.60
C ASP A 109 -32.10 -24.86 22.77
N MET A 110 -31.49 -23.85 23.42
CA MET A 110 -31.02 -22.62 22.73
C MET A 110 -29.85 -22.88 21.78
N SER A 111 -28.91 -23.76 22.15
CA SER A 111 -27.78 -24.13 21.28
C SER A 111 -28.27 -24.83 20.01
N ALA A 112 -29.27 -25.70 20.11
CA ALA A 112 -29.83 -26.41 18.96
C ALA A 112 -30.55 -25.45 17.98
N VAL A 113 -31.28 -24.46 18.51
CA VAL A 113 -31.91 -23.41 17.68
C VAL A 113 -30.85 -22.55 16.97
N VAL A 114 -29.80 -22.12 17.67
CA VAL A 114 -28.69 -21.37 17.07
C VAL A 114 -27.98 -22.20 16.00
N GLU A 115 -27.69 -23.46 16.26
CA GLU A 115 -27.05 -24.35 15.28
C GLU A 115 -27.90 -24.60 14.04
N ARG A 116 -29.21 -24.79 14.20
CA ARG A 116 -30.13 -24.90 13.08
C ARG A 116 -30.14 -23.62 12.25
N TRP A 117 -30.26 -22.47 12.91
CA TRP A 117 -30.29 -21.18 12.22
C TRP A 117 -28.98 -20.91 11.47
N LEU A 118 -27.82 -21.18 12.08
CA LEU A 118 -26.53 -21.06 11.42
C LEU A 118 -26.41 -22.01 10.21
N LYS A 119 -26.98 -23.23 10.26
CA LYS A 119 -27.05 -24.13 9.08
C LYS A 119 -27.93 -23.55 7.97
N GLU A 120 -29.08 -22.96 8.30
CA GLU A 120 -29.96 -22.29 7.35
C GLU A 120 -29.27 -21.09 6.68
N LEU A 121 -28.37 -20.41 7.39
CA LEU A 121 -27.51 -19.33 6.85
C LEU A 121 -26.32 -19.84 6.00
N GLY A 122 -26.16 -21.16 5.85
CA GLY A 122 -25.05 -21.77 5.12
C GLY A 122 -23.76 -21.95 5.93
N LEU A 123 -23.82 -21.78 7.26
CA LEU A 123 -22.68 -21.91 8.17
C LEU A 123 -22.61 -23.27 8.87
N GLY A 124 -23.19 -24.32 8.27
CA GLY A 124 -23.10 -25.68 8.81
C GLY A 124 -21.66 -26.16 9.02
N TRP A 125 -20.73 -25.65 8.21
CA TRP A 125 -19.29 -25.92 8.31
C TRP A 125 -18.62 -25.23 9.51
N VAL A 126 -19.12 -24.08 9.99
CA VAL A 126 -18.59 -23.43 11.21
C VAL A 126 -18.88 -24.32 12.43
N LEU A 127 -20.01 -25.02 12.41
CA LEU A 127 -20.50 -25.83 13.53
C LEU A 127 -19.85 -27.21 13.62
N SER A 128 -19.44 -27.79 12.50
CA SER A 128 -18.82 -29.12 12.47
C SER A 128 -17.40 -29.16 13.05
N HIS A 129 -16.82 -28.00 13.37
CA HIS A 129 -15.43 -27.85 13.80
C HIS A 129 -15.28 -27.39 15.27
N ASP A 130 -16.39 -27.29 16.02
CA ASP A 130 -16.43 -26.92 17.46
C ASP A 130 -15.83 -28.02 18.38
N ASP A 131 -15.60 -29.24 17.87
CA ASP A 131 -15.12 -30.41 18.64
C ASP A 131 -13.59 -30.48 18.86
N GLY A 132 -12.85 -29.45 18.47
CA GLY A 132 -11.44 -29.28 18.80
C GLY A 132 -10.48 -30.08 17.91
N ALA A 133 -9.44 -29.36 17.46
CA ALA A 133 -8.15 -29.89 17.00
C ALA A 133 -8.10 -30.83 15.78
N SER A 134 -9.21 -31.19 15.12
CA SER A 134 -9.12 -31.77 13.77
C SER A 134 -8.88 -30.66 12.76
N ALA A 135 -7.79 -30.81 12.02
CA ALA A 135 -7.23 -29.85 11.10
C ALA A 135 -8.32 -29.25 10.20
N TRP A 136 -8.35 -27.92 10.09
CA TRP A 136 -8.66 -27.30 8.81
C TRP A 136 -7.73 -28.00 7.83
N GLU A 137 -8.23 -29.00 7.09
CA GLU A 137 -7.42 -29.72 6.12
C GLU A 137 -6.72 -28.65 5.27
N GLU A 138 -5.46 -28.87 4.92
CA GLU A 138 -4.55 -27.93 4.24
C GLU A 138 -5.07 -27.40 2.89
N GLU A 139 -6.35 -27.60 2.57
CA GLU A 139 -7.10 -26.86 1.59
C GLU A 139 -7.24 -25.40 2.06
N GLU A 140 -6.69 -24.53 1.24
CA GLU A 140 -6.81 -23.08 1.24
C GLU A 140 -8.11 -22.62 1.93
N LEU A 141 -7.99 -21.79 2.98
CA LEU A 141 -9.14 -21.09 3.52
C LEU A 141 -9.63 -20.14 2.44
N ASP A 142 -10.48 -20.68 1.56
CA ASP A 142 -10.88 -20.03 0.33
C ASP A 142 -11.61 -18.73 0.67
N ARG A 143 -11.47 -17.74 -0.22
CA ARG A 143 -12.22 -16.47 -0.17
C ARG A 143 -13.71 -16.75 0.01
N ASP A 144 -14.21 -17.87 -0.52
CA ASP A 144 -15.59 -18.33 -0.42
C ASP A 144 -16.05 -18.59 1.03
N TYR A 145 -15.20 -19.12 1.91
CA TYR A 145 -15.55 -19.31 3.32
C TYR A 145 -15.65 -17.99 4.07
N ALA A 146 -14.68 -17.09 3.89
CA ALA A 146 -14.71 -15.76 4.46
C ALA A 146 -15.93 -14.98 3.97
N TRP A 147 -16.21 -15.04 2.66
CA TRP A 147 -17.37 -14.41 2.05
C TRP A 147 -18.69 -14.92 2.62
N THR A 148 -18.87 -16.24 2.71
CA THR A 148 -20.08 -16.85 3.29
C THR A 148 -20.27 -16.45 4.75
N TRP A 149 -19.18 -16.43 5.52
CA TRP A 149 -19.21 -16.00 6.92
C TRP A 149 -19.58 -14.52 7.07
N ILE A 150 -19.00 -13.62 6.26
CA ILE A 150 -19.30 -12.19 6.27
C ILE A 150 -20.77 -11.94 5.94
N ARG A 151 -21.30 -12.61 4.91
CA ARG A 151 -22.71 -12.50 4.53
C ARG A 151 -23.64 -12.92 5.65
N ALA A 152 -23.34 -14.05 6.29
CA ALA A 152 -24.14 -14.55 7.40
C ALA A 152 -24.03 -13.65 8.64
N LEU A 153 -22.86 -13.10 8.95
CA LEU A 153 -22.69 -12.15 10.05
C LEU A 153 -23.52 -10.88 9.84
N ASP A 154 -23.52 -10.33 8.63
CA ASP A 154 -24.36 -9.16 8.33
C ASP A 154 -25.85 -9.51 8.44
N GLN A 155 -26.29 -10.66 7.93
CA GLN A 155 -27.67 -11.12 8.11
C GLN A 155 -28.06 -11.29 9.58
N ILE A 156 -27.16 -11.83 10.41
CA ILE A 156 -27.34 -11.94 11.86
C ILE A 156 -27.49 -10.55 12.49
N ALA A 157 -26.57 -9.63 12.20
CA ALA A 157 -26.59 -8.27 12.74
C ALA A 157 -27.85 -7.49 12.31
N GLN A 158 -28.27 -7.62 11.05
CA GLN A 158 -29.51 -7.01 10.56
C GLN A 158 -30.74 -7.62 11.22
N THR A 159 -30.80 -8.94 11.37
CA THR A 159 -31.91 -9.66 12.03
C THR A 159 -32.06 -9.23 13.48
N ILE A 160 -30.93 -9.12 14.18
CA ILE A 160 -30.85 -8.58 15.53
C ILE A 160 -31.38 -7.14 15.60
N CYS A 161 -30.94 -6.26 14.70
CA CYS A 161 -31.44 -4.88 14.63
C CYS A 161 -32.95 -4.84 14.34
N PHE A 162 -33.46 -5.73 13.49
CA PHE A 162 -34.88 -5.83 13.18
C PHE A 162 -35.70 -6.33 14.37
N MET A 163 -35.17 -7.24 15.19
CA MET A 163 -35.84 -7.72 16.40
C MET A 163 -35.95 -6.63 17.49
N ARG A 164 -35.03 -5.66 17.51
CA ARG A 164 -34.93 -4.61 18.54
C ARG A 164 -36.27 -3.95 18.93
N PRO A 165 -37.14 -3.48 18.01
CA PRO A 165 -38.37 -2.76 18.38
C PRO A 165 -39.42 -3.65 19.05
N HIS A 166 -39.30 -4.97 18.95
CA HIS A 166 -40.27 -5.92 19.46
C HIS A 166 -40.03 -6.31 20.94
N PHE A 167 -38.96 -5.80 21.55
CA PHE A 167 -38.61 -6.01 22.96
C PHE A 167 -38.66 -4.66 23.71
N PRO A 168 -39.87 -4.18 24.08
CA PRO A 168 -40.03 -2.83 24.63
C PRO A 168 -39.25 -2.63 25.93
N ASP A 169 -38.69 -1.43 26.09
CA ASP A 169 -38.21 -0.93 27.38
C ASP A 169 -39.38 -0.91 28.36
N CYS A 170 -39.28 -1.65 29.46
CA CYS A 170 -40.27 -1.64 30.54
C CYS A 170 -40.47 -0.25 31.19
N GLY A 171 -39.82 0.82 30.70
CA GLY A 171 -39.89 2.19 31.21
C GLY A 171 -40.78 3.17 30.41
N SER A 172 -41.26 2.83 29.22
CA SER A 172 -42.13 3.74 28.45
C SER A 172 -43.60 3.58 28.84
N VAL A 173 -43.99 4.21 29.95
CA VAL A 173 -45.39 4.42 30.32
C VAL A 173 -46.08 5.22 29.19
N GLY A 174 -46.94 4.59 28.40
CA GLY A 174 -48.00 5.31 27.69
C GLY A 174 -48.12 5.18 26.16
N LEU A 175 -47.71 4.07 25.54
CA LEU A 175 -48.31 3.69 24.24
C LEU A 175 -49.02 2.33 24.38
N PRO A 176 -50.21 2.15 23.76
CA PRO A 176 -50.93 0.89 23.85
C PRO A 176 -50.09 -0.18 23.14
N GLY A 177 -49.40 -1.00 23.93
CA GLY A 177 -48.75 -2.18 23.44
C GLY A 177 -49.80 -3.07 22.80
N ILE A 178 -49.56 -3.44 21.55
CA ILE A 178 -50.22 -4.59 20.94
C ILE A 178 -49.71 -5.82 21.70
N CYS A 179 -50.26 -6.09 22.88
CA CYS A 179 -50.00 -7.31 23.67
C CYS A 179 -50.94 -7.41 24.88
N GLU A 180 -52.24 -7.18 24.69
CA GLU A 180 -53.24 -7.79 25.57
C GLU A 180 -54.35 -8.37 24.70
N GLU A 181 -54.08 -9.53 24.10
CA GLU A 181 -55.13 -10.50 23.76
C GLU A 181 -54.48 -11.88 23.50
N GLN A 182 -54.88 -12.88 24.30
CA GLN A 182 -54.65 -14.33 24.10
C GLN A 182 -53.31 -14.95 24.60
N GLY A 183 -52.87 -14.63 25.82
CA GLY A 183 -51.96 -15.53 26.58
C GLY A 183 -50.59 -15.83 25.94
N LYS A 184 -50.05 -14.91 25.15
CA LYS A 184 -48.71 -15.03 24.53
C LYS A 184 -47.65 -14.40 25.43
N ILE A 185 -46.55 -15.13 25.62
CA ILE A 185 -45.39 -14.76 26.43
C ILE A 185 -44.78 -13.46 25.89
N VAL A 186 -44.61 -12.45 26.76
CA VAL A 186 -43.89 -11.22 26.43
C VAL A 186 -42.39 -11.56 26.28
N PRO A 187 -41.76 -11.29 25.13
CA PRO A 187 -40.34 -11.57 24.93
C PRO A 187 -39.46 -10.77 25.91
N ASN A 188 -38.60 -11.43 26.68
CA ASN A 188 -37.69 -10.79 27.65
C ASN A 188 -36.31 -10.54 27.00
N GLN A 189 -35.79 -9.31 27.14
CA GLN A 189 -34.45 -8.90 26.69
C GLN A 189 -33.35 -9.89 27.13
N TYR A 190 -33.50 -10.55 28.27
CA TYR A 190 -32.55 -11.57 28.75
C TYR A 190 -32.35 -12.73 27.77
N HIS A 191 -33.43 -13.30 27.22
CA HIS A 191 -33.34 -14.43 26.29
C HIS A 191 -32.75 -14.00 24.95
N LEU A 192 -33.08 -12.78 24.49
CA LEU A 192 -32.48 -12.20 23.29
C LEU A 192 -30.97 -11.97 23.47
N ALA A 193 -30.56 -11.38 24.61
CA ALA A 193 -29.15 -11.17 24.93
C ALA A 193 -28.39 -12.50 24.98
N ARG A 194 -28.99 -13.54 25.58
CA ARG A 194 -28.39 -14.87 25.64
C ARG A 194 -28.27 -15.53 24.27
N PHE A 195 -29.31 -15.45 23.45
CA PHE A 195 -29.29 -15.97 22.08
C PHE A 195 -28.17 -15.34 21.25
N ILE A 196 -28.01 -14.02 21.35
CA ILE A 196 -26.99 -13.27 20.61
C ILE A 196 -25.59 -13.63 21.12
N GLN A 197 -25.43 -13.77 22.43
CA GLN A 197 -24.18 -14.24 23.03
C GLN A 197 -23.78 -15.63 22.49
N GLU A 198 -24.69 -16.61 22.52
CA GLU A 198 -24.41 -17.96 22.02
C GLU A 198 -24.16 -17.98 20.50
N THR A 199 -24.90 -17.18 19.73
CA THR A 199 -24.68 -17.02 18.28
C THR A 199 -23.28 -16.49 17.99
N MET A 200 -22.89 -15.40 18.67
CA MET A 200 -21.58 -14.79 18.44
C MET A 200 -20.43 -15.68 18.91
N LEU A 201 -20.58 -16.44 20.01
CA LEU A 201 -19.57 -17.41 20.43
C LEU A 201 -19.26 -18.43 19.33
N LYS A 202 -20.29 -18.96 18.65
CA LYS A 202 -20.10 -19.90 17.53
C LYS A 202 -19.53 -19.20 16.29
N MET A 203 -19.97 -17.99 15.97
CA MET A 203 -19.43 -17.22 14.84
C MET A 203 -17.94 -16.89 15.00
N LEU A 204 -17.50 -16.59 16.22
CA LEU A 204 -16.13 -16.19 16.52
C LEU A 204 -15.12 -17.35 16.44
N ALA A 205 -15.57 -18.61 16.46
CA ALA A 205 -14.70 -19.77 16.23
C ALA A 205 -14.02 -19.71 14.85
N PHE A 206 -14.71 -19.18 13.83
CA PHE A 206 -14.11 -18.95 12.52
C PHE A 206 -13.01 -17.89 12.56
N VAL A 207 -13.15 -16.85 13.38
CA VAL A 207 -12.11 -15.83 13.51
C VAL A 207 -10.81 -16.44 14.03
N ASP A 208 -10.90 -17.36 14.99
CA ASP A 208 -9.73 -18.11 15.48
C ASP A 208 -9.08 -18.95 14.37
N ALA A 209 -9.87 -19.54 13.49
CA ALA A 209 -9.39 -20.29 12.34
C ALA A 209 -8.64 -19.41 11.31
N VAL A 210 -9.25 -18.28 10.92
CA VAL A 210 -8.65 -17.32 9.98
C VAL A 210 -7.33 -16.78 10.51
N VAL A 211 -7.26 -16.49 11.81
CA VAL A 211 -6.04 -16.02 12.47
C VAL A 211 -4.96 -17.11 12.48
N ALA A 212 -5.34 -18.35 12.81
CA ALA A 212 -4.42 -19.49 12.91
C ALA A 212 -3.91 -20.00 11.56
N TRP A 213 -4.69 -19.84 10.48
CA TRP A 213 -4.34 -20.31 9.14
C TRP A 213 -3.01 -19.70 8.66
N ASP A 214 -1.94 -20.49 8.51
CA ASP A 214 -0.64 -19.98 8.05
C ASP A 214 -0.40 -20.32 6.58
N PRO A 215 -0.31 -19.32 5.69
CA PRO A 215 -0.22 -19.53 4.24
C PRO A 215 1.20 -19.91 3.76
N TYR A 216 2.11 -20.26 4.68
CA TYR A 216 3.54 -20.44 4.44
C TYR A 216 3.95 -21.92 4.39
N THR A 217 3.01 -22.85 4.23
CA THR A 217 3.31 -24.29 4.09
C THR A 217 4.02 -24.64 2.77
N THR A 218 4.20 -23.68 1.84
CA THR A 218 4.97 -23.85 0.61
C THR A 218 5.85 -22.63 0.28
N GLU A 219 7.14 -22.89 0.02
CA GLU A 219 8.27 -21.93 0.01
C GLU A 219 8.40 -21.02 -1.23
N GLU A 220 7.35 -20.72 -2.01
CA GLU A 220 7.51 -19.88 -3.22
C GLU A 220 6.97 -18.46 -3.04
N PHE A 221 7.77 -17.61 -2.41
CA PHE A 221 7.39 -16.23 -2.05
C PHE A 221 7.77 -15.14 -3.05
N LEU A 222 8.58 -15.45 -4.08
CA LEU A 222 9.28 -14.42 -4.87
C LEU A 222 9.28 -14.65 -6.38
N SER A 223 8.38 -15.48 -6.91
CA SER A 223 8.17 -15.51 -8.37
C SER A 223 7.46 -14.21 -8.77
N MET A 224 8.03 -13.54 -9.75
CA MET A 224 7.61 -12.23 -10.23
C MET A 224 6.47 -12.38 -11.24
N ASP A 225 5.52 -13.26 -10.97
CA ASP A 225 4.34 -13.47 -11.79
C ASP A 225 3.10 -13.02 -11.03
N LEU A 226 2.18 -12.42 -11.79
CA LEU A 226 0.96 -11.72 -11.38
C LEU A 226 -0.08 -12.56 -10.61
N VAL A 227 0.31 -13.68 -10.01
CA VAL A 227 -0.53 -14.52 -9.17
C VAL A 227 -0.38 -14.02 -7.73
N MET A 228 -1.50 -13.64 -7.11
CA MET A 228 -1.56 -13.13 -5.74
C MET A 228 -0.70 -13.97 -4.79
N LEU A 229 0.40 -13.38 -4.31
CA LEU A 229 1.24 -14.01 -3.30
C LEU A 229 0.36 -14.36 -2.09
N GLN A 230 0.46 -15.59 -1.62
CA GLN A 230 -0.31 -16.16 -0.50
C GLN A 230 -0.46 -15.25 0.76
N PRO A 231 0.54 -14.43 1.17
CA PRO A 231 0.35 -13.38 2.20
C PRO A 231 -0.72 -12.35 1.93
N TYR A 232 -0.83 -11.91 0.67
CA TYR A 232 -1.78 -10.85 0.30
C TYR A 232 -3.19 -11.41 0.34
N SER A 233 -3.39 -12.66 -0.09
CA SER A 233 -4.64 -13.41 0.11
C SER A 233 -5.03 -13.45 1.59
N LYS A 234 -4.14 -13.90 2.48
CA LYS A 234 -4.40 -13.90 3.93
C LYS A 234 -4.69 -12.51 4.48
N LEU A 235 -3.93 -11.50 4.06
CA LEU A 235 -4.12 -10.14 4.54
C LEU A 235 -5.49 -9.58 4.11
N ILE A 236 -5.93 -9.84 2.88
CA ILE A 236 -7.27 -9.47 2.39
C ILE A 236 -8.34 -10.17 3.22
N ASN A 237 -8.26 -11.49 3.41
CA ASN A 237 -9.25 -12.23 4.20
C ASN A 237 -9.32 -11.73 5.64
N LEU A 238 -8.18 -11.42 6.27
CA LEU A 238 -8.15 -10.84 7.61
C LEU A 238 -8.78 -9.45 7.67
N LEU A 239 -8.54 -8.60 6.67
CA LEU A 239 -9.14 -7.27 6.56
C LEU A 239 -10.66 -7.35 6.36
N ASP A 240 -11.11 -8.21 5.45
CA ASP A 240 -12.54 -8.39 5.17
C ASP A 240 -13.30 -8.88 6.41
N VAL A 241 -12.73 -9.85 7.15
CA VAL A 241 -13.30 -10.34 8.41
C VAL A 241 -13.25 -9.27 9.51
N TYR A 242 -12.17 -8.48 9.59
CA TYR A 242 -12.05 -7.38 10.54
C TYR A 242 -13.10 -6.30 10.31
N ASP A 243 -13.32 -5.89 9.06
CA ASP A 243 -14.30 -4.87 8.70
C ASP A 243 -15.72 -5.34 8.99
N ALA A 244 -16.06 -6.57 8.57
CA ALA A 244 -17.37 -7.16 8.83
C ALA A 244 -17.66 -7.31 10.33
N LEU A 245 -16.69 -7.79 11.11
CA LEU A 245 -16.81 -7.88 12.57
C LEU A 245 -16.93 -6.49 13.19
N SER A 246 -16.24 -5.50 12.63
CA SER A 246 -16.30 -4.12 13.11
C SER A 246 -17.69 -3.54 12.97
N GLU A 247 -18.27 -3.62 11.78
CA GLU A 247 -19.62 -3.15 11.49
C GLU A 247 -20.69 -3.91 12.28
N ALA A 248 -20.61 -5.24 12.31
CA ALA A 248 -21.58 -6.06 13.04
C ALA A 248 -21.54 -5.80 14.55
N SER A 249 -20.34 -5.63 15.12
CA SER A 249 -20.19 -5.30 16.54
C SER A 249 -20.85 -3.97 16.89
N ASP A 250 -20.80 -2.96 16.01
CA ASP A 250 -21.44 -1.67 16.28
C ASP A 250 -22.97 -1.82 16.26
N LYS A 251 -23.51 -2.61 15.32
CA LYS A 251 -24.94 -2.95 15.25
C LYS A 251 -25.41 -3.74 16.48
N ILE A 252 -24.63 -4.73 16.91
CA ILE A 252 -24.92 -5.63 18.04
C ILE A 252 -24.82 -4.88 19.37
N LEU A 253 -23.78 -4.07 19.59
CA LEU A 253 -23.64 -3.34 20.86
C LEU A 253 -24.64 -2.20 21.03
N MET A 254 -25.29 -1.76 19.94
CA MET A 254 -26.38 -0.77 19.99
C MET A 254 -27.76 -1.41 20.18
N MET A 255 -27.84 -2.71 20.48
CA MET A 255 -29.10 -3.46 20.60
C MET A 255 -29.98 -2.98 21.75
N PHE A 256 -29.43 -2.84 22.96
CA PHE A 256 -30.20 -2.38 24.11
C PHE A 256 -29.78 -0.95 24.46
N ASN A 257 -30.59 0.02 24.05
CA ASN A 257 -30.38 1.43 24.41
C ASN A 257 -30.53 1.67 25.93
N SER A 258 -31.22 0.76 26.63
CA SER A 258 -31.43 0.79 28.08
C SER A 258 -31.71 -0.64 28.56
N PRO A 259 -30.70 -1.38 29.07
CA PRO A 259 -30.92 -2.74 29.54
C PRO A 259 -31.91 -2.77 30.71
N THR A 260 -32.94 -3.60 30.57
CA THR A 260 -34.03 -3.72 31.55
C THR A 260 -33.63 -4.40 32.85
N SER A 261 -32.47 -5.08 32.90
CA SER A 261 -31.97 -5.76 34.09
C SER A 261 -30.44 -5.75 34.19
N VAL A 262 -29.94 -5.89 35.42
CA VAL A 262 -28.50 -6.03 35.72
C VAL A 262 -27.87 -7.21 34.97
N GLU A 263 -28.63 -8.29 34.76
CA GLU A 263 -28.14 -9.48 34.07
C GLU A 263 -28.00 -9.25 32.56
N VAL A 264 -28.93 -8.52 31.92
CA VAL A 264 -28.81 -8.11 30.51
C VAL A 264 -27.61 -7.20 30.33
N GLN A 265 -27.47 -6.19 31.21
CA GLN A 265 -26.30 -5.31 31.20
C GLN A 265 -24.99 -6.08 31.36
N ARG A 266 -24.96 -7.15 32.19
CA ARG A 266 -23.77 -8.00 32.36
C ARG A 266 -23.44 -8.73 31.06
N ILE A 267 -24.43 -9.35 30.40
CA ILE A 267 -24.24 -10.05 29.12
C ILE A 267 -23.75 -9.09 28.03
N GLU A 268 -24.32 -7.89 27.93
CA GLU A 268 -23.87 -6.87 26.98
C GLU A 268 -22.41 -6.46 27.21
N ASN A 269 -22.04 -6.22 28.48
CA ASN A 269 -20.67 -5.86 28.83
C ASN A 269 -19.69 -7.01 28.52
N GLU A 270 -20.05 -8.25 28.86
CA GLU A 270 -19.28 -9.44 28.50
C GLU A 270 -19.09 -9.54 26.99
N MET A 271 -20.15 -9.30 26.22
CA MET A 271 -20.13 -9.30 24.75
C MET A 271 -19.26 -8.18 24.17
N ALA A 272 -19.34 -6.96 24.71
CA ALA A 272 -18.50 -5.85 24.28
C ALA A 272 -17.01 -6.16 24.50
N ILE A 273 -16.67 -6.72 25.66
CA ILE A 273 -15.31 -7.17 25.97
C ILE A 273 -14.89 -8.26 24.98
N LEU A 274 -15.73 -9.27 24.74
CA LEU A 274 -15.43 -10.37 23.83
C LEU A 274 -15.18 -9.89 22.40
N LEU A 275 -16.09 -9.10 21.82
CA LEU A 275 -15.98 -8.58 20.46
C LEU A 275 -14.75 -7.67 20.33
N SER A 276 -14.49 -6.81 21.31
CA SER A 276 -13.28 -5.98 21.33
C SER A 276 -11.99 -6.82 21.35
N ALA A 277 -11.98 -7.93 22.10
CA ALA A 277 -10.83 -8.83 22.18
C ALA A 277 -10.57 -9.52 20.83
N TYR A 278 -11.61 -9.97 20.14
CA TYR A 278 -11.49 -10.56 18.80
C TYR A 278 -11.11 -9.54 17.73
N LYS A 279 -11.64 -8.31 17.75
CA LYS A 279 -11.15 -7.22 16.88
C LYS A 279 -9.66 -6.94 17.13
N SER A 280 -9.23 -6.89 18.39
CA SER A 280 -7.81 -6.72 18.74
C SER A 280 -6.95 -7.88 18.22
N LYS A 281 -7.43 -9.13 18.34
CA LYS A 281 -6.74 -10.32 17.84
C LYS A 281 -6.57 -10.27 16.31
N LEU A 282 -7.61 -9.91 15.57
CA LEU A 282 -7.53 -9.70 14.12
C LEU A 282 -6.56 -8.57 13.77
N GLY A 283 -6.62 -7.43 14.46
CA GLY A 283 -5.69 -6.32 14.24
C GLY A 283 -4.23 -6.68 14.54
N GLU A 284 -3.98 -7.57 15.50
CA GLU A 284 -2.64 -8.13 15.76
C GLU A 284 -2.18 -9.07 14.64
N ALA A 285 -3.06 -9.94 14.14
CA ALA A 285 -2.76 -10.83 13.02
C ALA A 285 -2.47 -10.05 11.73
N ILE A 286 -3.28 -9.02 11.42
CA ILE A 286 -3.08 -8.09 10.30
C ILE A 286 -1.70 -7.44 10.39
N ARG A 287 -1.37 -6.85 11.54
CA ARG A 287 -0.06 -6.22 11.76
C ARG A 287 1.08 -7.22 11.63
N SER A 288 0.91 -8.43 12.14
CA SER A 288 1.93 -9.50 12.03
C SER A 288 2.19 -9.90 10.59
N ILE A 289 1.15 -10.09 9.77
CA ILE A 289 1.32 -10.42 8.35
C ILE A 289 1.91 -9.24 7.58
N MET A 290 1.43 -8.02 7.84
CA MET A 290 2.00 -6.81 7.24
C MET A 290 3.49 -6.66 7.54
N GLU A 291 3.89 -6.92 8.78
CA GLU A 291 5.29 -6.89 9.19
C GLU A 291 6.08 -8.02 8.52
N LYS A 292 5.54 -9.23 8.44
CA LYS A 292 6.17 -10.37 7.74
C LYS A 292 6.36 -10.11 6.24
N ILE A 293 5.43 -9.39 5.60
CA ILE A 293 5.58 -8.92 4.21
C ILE A 293 6.68 -7.86 4.15
N ARG A 294 6.63 -6.86 5.04
CA ARG A 294 7.61 -5.77 5.10
C ARG A 294 9.04 -6.28 5.29
N THR A 295 9.26 -7.16 6.27
CA THR A 295 10.58 -7.74 6.54
C THR A 295 11.05 -8.52 5.33
N LYS A 296 10.24 -9.41 4.74
CA LYS A 296 10.62 -10.12 3.52
C LYS A 296 10.98 -9.19 2.35
N LEU A 297 10.21 -8.13 2.11
CA LEU A 297 10.53 -7.17 1.04
C LEU A 297 11.89 -6.46 1.24
N LEU A 298 12.28 -6.25 2.51
CA LEU A 298 13.50 -5.55 2.88
C LEU A 298 14.67 -6.51 3.16
N GLU A 299 14.42 -7.75 3.56
CA GLU A 299 15.38 -8.82 3.87
C GLU A 299 15.72 -9.64 2.62
N ASP A 300 14.77 -9.89 1.70
CA ASP A 300 15.06 -10.59 0.46
C ASP A 300 15.84 -9.69 -0.50
N GLY A 301 16.97 -10.23 -0.90
CA GLY A 301 17.92 -9.57 -1.77
C GLY A 301 19.30 -10.05 -1.44
N ASP A 302 19.48 -11.37 -1.53
CA ASP A 302 20.73 -11.91 -2.03
C ASP A 302 21.29 -10.95 -3.07
N THR A 303 22.57 -10.70 -2.91
CA THR A 303 23.54 -10.14 -3.84
C THR A 303 23.54 -10.81 -5.23
N SER A 304 22.52 -11.62 -5.58
CA SER A 304 22.41 -12.39 -6.82
C SER A 304 21.86 -11.59 -7.99
N SER A 305 21.08 -10.52 -7.82
CA SER A 305 20.80 -9.61 -8.94
C SER A 305 22.00 -8.72 -9.30
N THR A 306 22.95 -8.55 -8.37
CA THR A 306 24.29 -8.02 -8.67
C THR A 306 25.12 -9.01 -9.50
N SER A 307 24.70 -10.28 -9.63
CA SER A 307 25.47 -11.33 -10.31
C SER A 307 25.30 -11.39 -11.83
N LEU A 308 24.43 -10.56 -12.44
CA LEU A 308 24.24 -10.57 -13.89
C LEU A 308 24.97 -9.44 -14.62
N ASN A 309 25.43 -8.40 -13.93
CA ASN A 309 26.19 -7.33 -14.56
C ASN A 309 27.36 -6.87 -13.67
N PRO A 310 28.61 -7.31 -13.96
CA PRO A 310 29.82 -6.91 -13.22
C PRO A 310 30.03 -5.39 -13.14
N GLN A 311 29.37 -4.64 -14.03
CA GLN A 311 29.48 -3.19 -14.17
C GLN A 311 28.47 -2.41 -13.30
N GLY A 312 27.49 -3.07 -12.69
CA GLY A 312 26.29 -2.42 -12.14
C GLY A 312 25.23 -2.15 -13.21
N SER A 313 23.98 -1.94 -12.80
CA SER A 313 22.86 -1.57 -13.68
C SER A 313 22.21 -0.30 -13.16
N SER A 314 21.92 0.65 -14.05
CA SER A 314 21.18 1.86 -13.68
C SER A 314 19.66 1.65 -13.59
N ASP A 315 19.11 0.50 -14.02
CA ASP A 315 17.66 0.28 -14.08
C ASP A 315 16.99 0.26 -12.68
N ILE A 316 15.66 0.35 -12.68
CA ILE A 316 14.82 0.28 -11.48
C ILE A 316 15.00 -1.09 -10.83
N HIS A 317 15.45 -1.08 -9.59
CA HIS A 317 15.76 -2.26 -8.80
C HIS A 317 14.49 -3.07 -8.46
N LYS A 318 14.60 -4.40 -8.37
CA LYS A 318 13.49 -5.29 -7.98
C LYS A 318 12.88 -4.88 -6.64
N ALA A 319 13.72 -4.54 -5.65
CA ALA A 319 13.23 -4.07 -4.34
C ALA A 319 12.33 -2.83 -4.45
N THR A 320 12.70 -1.86 -5.31
CA THR A 320 11.91 -0.65 -5.54
C THR A 320 10.54 -1.00 -6.11
N ARG A 321 10.50 -1.91 -7.09
CA ARG A 321 9.25 -2.38 -7.68
C ARG A 321 8.38 -3.10 -6.65
N SER A 322 8.95 -4.04 -5.89
CA SER A 322 8.22 -4.84 -4.91
C SER A 322 7.66 -3.98 -3.78
N VAL A 323 8.45 -3.07 -3.21
CA VAL A 323 7.99 -2.13 -2.17
C VAL A 323 6.89 -1.23 -2.71
N MET A 324 7.04 -0.70 -3.93
CA MET A 324 5.99 0.13 -4.53
C MET A 324 4.70 -0.65 -4.80
N THR A 325 4.78 -1.92 -5.21
CA THR A 325 3.61 -2.80 -5.35
C THR A 325 2.90 -3.01 -4.01
N TYR A 326 3.66 -3.23 -2.93
CA TYR A 326 3.08 -3.36 -1.59
C TYR A 326 2.44 -2.07 -1.09
N ILE A 327 3.12 -0.92 -1.26
CA ILE A 327 2.56 0.40 -0.95
C ILE A 327 1.23 0.61 -1.70
N ARG A 328 1.17 0.27 -3.00
CA ARG A 328 -0.08 0.33 -3.77
C ARG A 328 -1.17 -0.51 -3.12
N PHE A 329 -0.88 -1.76 -2.77
CA PHE A 329 -1.83 -2.64 -2.09
C PHE A 329 -2.37 -2.05 -0.78
N LEU A 330 -1.48 -1.51 0.07
CA LEU A 330 -1.88 -0.87 1.33
C LEU A 330 -2.79 0.33 1.08
N TRP A 331 -2.53 1.10 0.02
CA TRP A 331 -3.38 2.24 -0.35
C TRP A 331 -4.77 1.85 -0.82
N PHE A 332 -4.89 0.77 -1.60
CA PHE A 332 -6.19 0.28 -2.02
C PHE A 332 -7.06 -0.17 -0.84
N ASN A 333 -6.44 -0.55 0.27
CA ASN A 333 -7.10 -1.01 1.48
C ASN A 333 -6.91 -0.04 2.66
N TYR A 334 -6.68 1.25 2.39
CA TYR A 334 -6.22 2.22 3.38
C TYR A 334 -7.12 2.30 4.61
N SER A 335 -8.44 2.42 4.43
CA SER A 335 -9.39 2.56 5.54
C SER A 335 -9.37 1.37 6.48
N SER A 336 -9.39 0.16 5.92
CA SER A 336 -9.44 -1.11 6.65
C SER A 336 -8.12 -1.35 7.38
N VAL A 337 -6.99 -1.12 6.68
CA VAL A 337 -5.65 -1.25 7.26
C VAL A 337 -5.46 -0.24 8.39
N ASP A 338 -5.77 1.05 8.15
CA ASP A 338 -5.59 2.11 9.15
C ASP A 338 -6.47 1.87 10.39
N ALA A 339 -7.72 1.44 10.22
CA ALA A 339 -8.60 1.05 11.32
C ALA A 339 -8.01 -0.11 12.14
N ALA A 340 -7.53 -1.17 11.47
CA ALA A 340 -6.96 -2.35 12.11
C ALA A 340 -5.69 -2.05 12.93
N ILE A 341 -4.88 -1.08 12.50
CA ILE A 341 -3.61 -0.74 13.17
C ILE A 341 -3.74 0.40 14.19
N SER A 342 -4.76 1.27 14.06
CA SER A 342 -4.95 2.47 14.91
C SER A 342 -5.18 2.19 16.39
N GLY A 343 -5.63 0.98 16.77
CA GLY A 343 -5.89 0.65 18.17
C GLY A 343 -4.66 0.55 19.09
N LYS A 344 -3.43 0.47 18.55
CA LYS A 344 -2.19 0.27 19.34
C LYS A 344 -0.93 0.97 18.79
N CYS A 345 -0.95 1.54 17.60
CA CYS A 345 0.24 2.17 17.03
C CYS A 345 0.50 3.55 17.65
N VAL A 346 1.62 3.68 18.39
CA VAL A 346 2.15 4.98 18.80
C VAL A 346 2.86 5.59 17.58
N SER A 347 2.34 6.69 17.05
CA SER A 347 3.01 7.45 16.01
C SER A 347 4.31 8.04 16.56
N HIS A 348 5.47 7.72 15.98
CA HIS A 348 6.74 8.37 16.35
C HIS A 348 6.83 9.82 15.83
N ILE A 349 5.93 10.20 14.92
CA ILE A 349 5.78 11.54 14.36
C ILE A 349 4.42 12.10 14.80
N GLU A 350 4.43 13.22 15.52
CA GLU A 350 3.21 13.91 15.98
C GLU A 350 2.28 14.23 14.79
N ASN A 351 1.00 13.83 14.88
CA ASN A 351 -0.07 14.10 13.89
C ASN A 351 -0.02 13.35 12.55
N VAL A 352 0.75 12.26 12.43
CA VAL A 352 0.76 11.38 11.24
C VAL A 352 -0.03 10.10 11.53
N LEU A 353 -0.89 9.68 10.59
CA LEU A 353 -1.66 8.44 10.74
C LEU A 353 -0.71 7.23 10.80
N PRO A 354 -1.03 6.19 11.59
CA PRO A 354 -0.15 5.02 11.74
C PRO A 354 0.28 4.38 10.41
N LEU A 355 -0.64 4.31 9.44
CA LEU A 355 -0.36 3.74 8.12
C LEU A 355 0.63 4.60 7.34
N ASP A 356 0.40 5.92 7.31
CA ASP A 356 1.30 6.89 6.65
C ASP A 356 2.72 6.77 7.21
N ASN A 357 2.87 6.66 8.54
CA ASN A 357 4.18 6.50 9.19
C ASN A 357 4.90 5.22 8.74
N MET A 358 4.18 4.10 8.68
CA MET A 358 4.75 2.82 8.22
C MET A 358 5.22 2.92 6.76
N ILE A 359 4.45 3.58 5.89
CA ILE A 359 4.85 3.79 4.50
C ILE A 359 6.11 4.64 4.41
N ILE A 360 6.16 5.76 5.13
CA ILE A 360 7.33 6.65 5.14
C ILE A 360 8.58 5.87 5.58
N GLU A 361 8.46 5.04 6.62
CA GLU A 361 9.54 4.20 7.12
C GLU A 361 9.98 3.16 6.08
N MET A 362 9.05 2.47 5.41
CA MET A 362 9.37 1.53 4.34
C MET A 362 10.12 2.17 3.17
N VAL A 363 9.68 3.36 2.74
CA VAL A 363 10.36 4.13 1.68
C VAL A 363 11.77 4.52 2.15
N SER A 364 11.92 4.96 3.39
CA SER A 364 13.22 5.33 3.96
C SER A 364 14.18 4.14 4.01
N CYS A 365 13.72 2.98 4.48
CA CYS A 365 14.50 1.75 4.48
C CYS A 365 14.88 1.29 3.07
N LEU A 366 13.97 1.44 2.10
CA LEU A 366 14.26 1.14 0.70
C LEU A 366 15.36 2.06 0.16
N LEU A 367 15.27 3.37 0.38
CA LEU A 367 16.27 4.34 -0.10
C LEU A 367 17.65 4.05 0.51
N GLU A 368 17.72 3.73 1.80
CA GLU A 368 18.97 3.30 2.45
C GLU A 368 19.52 1.99 1.85
N LYS A 369 18.67 0.99 1.62
CA LYS A 369 19.07 -0.27 0.96
C LYS A 369 19.62 -0.02 -0.44
N LEU A 370 18.99 0.85 -1.22
CA LEU A 370 19.46 1.23 -2.55
C LEU A 370 20.80 1.97 -2.49
N ALA A 371 20.98 2.89 -1.51
CA ALA A 371 22.25 3.56 -1.27
C ALA A 371 23.36 2.53 -1.02
N ASN A 372 23.13 1.57 -0.12
CA ASN A 372 24.08 0.50 0.20
C ASN A 372 24.40 -0.39 -1.02
N ILE A 373 23.40 -0.76 -1.83
CA ILE A 373 23.61 -1.52 -3.08
C ILE A 373 24.51 -0.71 -4.03
N SER A 374 24.25 0.58 -4.16
CA SER A 374 24.96 1.47 -5.08
C SER A 374 26.46 1.61 -4.75
N GLU A 375 26.87 1.39 -3.50
CA GLU A 375 28.29 1.45 -3.09
C GLU A 375 29.15 0.38 -3.75
N SER A 376 28.55 -0.73 -4.16
CA SER A 376 29.25 -1.81 -4.86
C SER A 376 29.57 -1.50 -6.33
N PHE A 377 29.06 -0.38 -6.86
CA PHE A 377 29.18 -0.08 -8.29
C PHE A 377 30.57 0.49 -8.60
N PRO A 378 31.30 -0.07 -9.57
CA PRO A 378 32.67 0.37 -9.87
C PRO A 378 32.69 1.76 -10.53
N ASP A 379 31.69 2.07 -11.36
CA ASP A 379 31.56 3.36 -12.03
C ASP A 379 30.68 4.31 -11.21
N GLN A 380 31.19 5.52 -10.97
CA GLN A 380 30.47 6.52 -10.16
C GLN A 380 29.28 7.12 -10.90
N GLY A 381 29.34 7.23 -12.23
CA GLY A 381 28.24 7.74 -13.05
C GLY A 381 27.05 6.78 -13.04
N ILE A 382 27.28 5.48 -13.24
CA ILE A 382 26.21 4.48 -13.20
C ILE A 382 25.59 4.36 -11.80
N ARG A 383 26.39 4.56 -10.74
CA ARG A 383 25.92 4.64 -9.36
C ARG A 383 24.88 5.73 -9.16
N PHE A 384 25.17 6.96 -9.58
CA PHE A 384 24.23 8.06 -9.43
C PHE A 384 23.01 7.93 -10.34
N LEU A 385 23.16 7.38 -11.56
CA LEU A 385 21.99 7.10 -12.41
C LEU A 385 21.08 6.02 -11.83
N PHE A 386 21.64 5.00 -11.17
CA PHE A 386 20.86 4.00 -10.45
C PHE A 386 20.01 4.63 -9.34
N LEU A 387 20.63 5.45 -8.48
CA LEU A 387 19.92 6.16 -7.42
C LEU A 387 18.86 7.08 -8.00
N LEU A 388 19.19 7.82 -9.05
CA LEU A 388 18.28 8.75 -9.73
C LEU A 388 17.05 8.03 -10.32
N ASN A 389 17.25 6.93 -11.05
CA ASN A 389 16.14 6.16 -11.62
C ASN A 389 15.20 5.60 -10.55
N ASN A 390 15.75 5.08 -9.46
CA ASN A 390 14.93 4.51 -8.39
C ASN A 390 14.19 5.58 -7.59
N SER A 391 14.84 6.67 -7.21
CA SER A 391 14.20 7.79 -6.49
C SER A 391 13.17 8.50 -7.35
N TYR A 392 13.46 8.74 -8.63
CA TYR A 392 12.51 9.37 -9.55
C TYR A 392 11.30 8.48 -9.81
N PHE A 393 11.47 7.16 -9.86
CA PHE A 393 10.35 6.21 -9.96
C PHE A 393 9.39 6.30 -8.76
N LEU A 394 9.93 6.43 -7.54
CA LEU A 394 9.14 6.63 -6.32
C LEU A 394 8.39 7.97 -6.37
N LEU A 395 9.08 9.05 -6.77
CA LEU A 395 8.48 10.37 -6.93
C LEU A 395 7.34 10.39 -7.96
N ASN A 396 7.57 9.82 -9.15
CA ASN A 396 6.56 9.81 -10.20
C ASN A 396 5.34 8.96 -9.79
N SER A 397 5.59 7.87 -9.07
CA SER A 397 4.52 7.02 -8.54
C SER A 397 3.57 7.81 -7.61
N GLN A 398 4.06 8.74 -6.79
CA GLN A 398 3.20 9.59 -5.97
C GLN A 398 2.19 10.41 -6.79
N SER A 399 2.61 10.95 -7.95
CA SER A 399 1.76 11.80 -8.80
C SER A 399 0.66 11.01 -9.51
N SER A 400 0.94 9.77 -9.90
CA SER A 400 0.02 8.92 -10.67
C SER A 400 -1.24 8.50 -9.88
N TYR A 401 -1.17 8.49 -8.56
CA TYR A 401 -2.26 7.99 -7.69
C TYR A 401 -3.15 9.09 -7.10
N ARG A 402 -3.01 10.36 -7.52
CA ARG A 402 -3.76 11.51 -6.98
C ARG A 402 -3.85 11.46 -5.45
N LEU A 403 -2.75 11.11 -4.80
CA LEU A 403 -2.71 10.95 -3.36
C LEU A 403 -2.74 12.34 -2.74
N GLN A 404 -3.80 12.61 -1.97
CA GLN A 404 -4.02 13.93 -1.36
C GLN A 404 -3.02 14.25 -0.23
N ARG A 405 -2.22 13.26 0.23
CA ARG A 405 -1.20 13.45 1.28
C ARG A 405 0.20 13.12 0.78
N PRO A 406 1.21 13.96 1.10
CA PRO A 406 2.61 13.61 0.92
C PRO A 406 3.02 12.45 1.83
N TRP A 407 3.58 11.39 1.26
CA TRP A 407 4.11 10.21 2.00
C TRP A 407 5.56 9.89 1.62
N LEU A 408 6.13 10.65 0.68
CA LEU A 408 7.55 10.59 0.38
C LEU A 408 8.33 11.48 1.37
N PRO A 409 9.59 11.13 1.67
CA PRO A 409 10.48 12.01 2.42
C PRO A 409 10.51 13.42 1.83
N VAL A 410 10.44 14.43 2.69
CA VAL A 410 10.35 15.84 2.29
C VAL A 410 11.55 16.25 1.43
N ASP A 411 12.71 15.65 1.68
CA ASP A 411 13.98 15.89 1.02
C ASP A 411 14.20 15.05 -0.25
N LEU A 412 13.27 14.18 -0.65
CA LEU A 412 13.47 13.29 -1.81
C LEU A 412 13.71 14.07 -3.12
N ASN A 413 13.00 15.18 -3.31
CA ASN A 413 13.25 16.06 -4.47
C ASN A 413 14.66 16.64 -4.45
N ASP A 414 15.11 17.12 -3.29
CA ASP A 414 16.45 17.68 -3.13
C ASP A 414 17.53 16.59 -3.36
N GLN A 415 17.27 15.36 -2.91
CA GLN A 415 18.14 14.21 -3.16
C GLN A 415 18.22 13.86 -4.66
N ILE A 416 17.10 13.90 -5.38
CA ILE A 416 17.06 13.67 -6.84
C ILE A 416 17.93 14.71 -7.57
N GLU A 417 17.84 15.98 -7.18
CA GLU A 417 18.67 17.04 -7.75
C GLU A 417 20.16 16.84 -7.42
N ASP A 418 20.50 16.51 -6.17
CA ASP A 418 21.89 16.20 -5.75
C ASP A 418 22.47 15.00 -6.52
N TYR A 419 21.70 13.93 -6.73
CA TYR A 419 22.13 12.79 -7.55
C TYR A 419 22.38 13.19 -9.01
N MET A 420 21.51 14.02 -9.58
CA MET A 420 21.70 14.53 -10.95
C MET A 420 22.96 15.38 -11.04
N GLU A 421 23.21 16.28 -10.08
CA GLU A 421 24.41 17.11 -10.04
C GLU A 421 25.68 16.26 -9.90
N ARG A 422 25.70 15.30 -8.98
CA ARG A 422 26.83 14.41 -8.77
C ARG A 422 27.10 13.54 -9.98
N TYR A 423 26.07 13.04 -10.66
CA TYR A 423 26.22 12.33 -11.93
C TYR A 423 26.93 13.21 -12.97
N LEU A 424 26.50 14.47 -13.12
CA LEU A 424 27.12 15.43 -14.04
C LEU A 424 28.57 15.73 -13.65
N GLN A 425 28.84 15.85 -12.35
CA GLN A 425 30.18 16.07 -11.81
C GLN A 425 31.13 14.93 -12.15
N VAL A 426 30.76 13.68 -11.82
CA VAL A 426 31.68 12.55 -11.96
C VAL A 426 31.83 12.10 -13.42
N SER A 427 30.80 12.27 -14.24
CA SER A 427 30.79 11.79 -15.63
C SER A 427 31.25 12.85 -16.63
N TRP A 428 30.77 14.10 -16.48
CA TRP A 428 30.90 15.12 -17.54
C TRP A 428 31.91 16.22 -17.21
N ALA A 429 32.16 16.56 -15.94
CA ALA A 429 33.13 17.59 -15.58
C ALA A 429 34.58 17.26 -16.00
N PRO A 430 35.08 16.00 -15.87
CA PRO A 430 36.41 15.66 -16.36
C PRO A 430 36.55 15.86 -17.87
N LEU A 431 35.51 15.54 -18.64
CA LEU A 431 35.49 15.77 -20.08
C LEU A 431 35.58 17.28 -20.40
N LEU A 432 34.76 18.09 -19.74
CA LEU A 432 34.75 19.54 -19.93
C LEU A 432 36.07 20.22 -19.54
N SER A 433 36.82 19.64 -18.60
CA SER A 433 38.12 20.19 -18.19
C SER A 433 39.12 20.29 -19.35
N PHE A 434 39.01 19.45 -20.39
CA PHE A 434 39.88 19.53 -21.56
C PHE A 434 39.63 20.78 -22.41
N LEU A 435 38.42 21.36 -22.34
CA LEU A 435 38.05 22.56 -23.09
C LEU A 435 38.36 23.84 -22.30
N PHE A 436 38.15 23.82 -20.98
CA PHE A 436 38.22 25.02 -20.14
C PHE A 436 39.54 25.20 -19.35
N ASN A 437 40.22 24.11 -18.97
CA ASN A 437 41.45 24.17 -18.20
C ASN A 437 42.67 24.04 -19.12
N THR A 438 42.98 25.12 -19.85
CA THR A 438 44.28 25.25 -20.50
C THR A 438 45.35 25.54 -19.44
N THR A 439 45.94 24.49 -18.87
CA THR A 439 47.24 24.62 -18.19
C THR A 439 48.20 25.37 -19.12
N PRO A 440 48.96 26.38 -18.64
CA PRO A 440 49.88 27.13 -19.49
C PRO A 440 50.79 26.16 -20.26
N LEU A 441 50.99 26.43 -21.54
CA LEU A 441 51.68 25.64 -22.58
C LEU A 441 53.16 25.26 -22.27
N CYS A 442 53.45 24.70 -21.10
CA CYS A 442 54.79 24.27 -20.69
C CYS A 442 55.02 22.76 -20.88
N LEU A 443 54.00 22.00 -21.30
CA LEU A 443 54.10 20.55 -21.54
C LEU A 443 54.02 20.21 -23.03
N GLY A 444 55.16 20.29 -23.72
CA GLY A 444 55.49 19.50 -24.93
C GLY A 444 54.64 19.67 -26.20
N LYS A 445 55.29 19.67 -27.36
CA LYS A 445 54.69 19.83 -28.71
C LYS A 445 53.61 18.79 -29.13
N ASN A 446 53.21 17.86 -28.26
CA ASN A 446 52.34 16.72 -28.59
C ASN A 446 51.01 16.68 -27.82
N TYR A 447 50.64 17.73 -27.07
CA TYR A 447 49.37 17.77 -26.34
C TYR A 447 48.31 18.55 -27.14
N SER A 448 47.30 17.85 -27.68
CA SER A 448 46.09 18.48 -28.25
C SER A 448 44.90 18.26 -27.30
N PRO A 449 44.45 19.29 -26.55
CA PRO A 449 43.31 19.18 -25.65
C PRO A 449 42.03 18.75 -26.38
N LEU A 450 41.80 19.27 -27.60
CA LEU A 450 40.66 18.91 -28.44
C LEU A 450 40.65 17.42 -28.81
N SER A 451 41.79 16.88 -29.26
CA SER A 451 41.87 15.47 -29.65
C SER A 451 41.60 14.55 -28.46
N LYS A 452 42.03 14.94 -27.25
CA LYS A 452 41.70 14.22 -26.01
C LYS A 452 40.21 14.32 -25.69
N PHE A 453 39.63 15.52 -25.74
CA PHE A 453 38.19 15.71 -25.56
C PHE A 453 37.40 14.80 -26.51
N GLU A 454 37.68 14.84 -27.81
CA GLU A 454 36.93 14.08 -28.82
C GLU A 454 37.10 12.55 -28.66
N SER A 455 38.28 12.11 -28.19
CA SER A 455 38.54 10.71 -27.86
C SER A 455 37.76 10.26 -26.62
N GLU A 456 37.82 11.02 -25.53
CA GLU A 456 37.12 10.70 -24.29
C GLU A 456 35.60 10.84 -24.41
N PHE A 457 35.11 11.83 -25.16
CA PHE A 457 33.70 11.97 -25.51
C PHE A 457 33.20 10.73 -26.25
N GLN A 458 33.92 10.27 -27.28
CA GLN A 458 33.52 9.08 -28.04
C GLN A 458 33.41 7.85 -27.15
N LYS A 459 34.40 7.62 -26.26
CA LYS A 459 34.37 6.50 -25.31
C LYS A 459 33.15 6.59 -24.40
N MET A 460 32.93 7.76 -23.79
CA MET A 460 31.79 7.97 -22.90
C MET A 460 30.45 7.78 -23.62
N TYR A 461 30.27 8.36 -24.81
CA TYR A 461 29.07 8.17 -25.62
C TYR A 461 28.84 6.68 -25.94
N THR A 462 29.87 5.95 -26.37
CA THR A 462 29.72 4.52 -26.68
C THR A 462 29.30 3.67 -25.47
N THR A 463 29.70 4.09 -24.26
CA THR A 463 29.32 3.44 -23.02
C THR A 463 27.90 3.84 -22.60
N GLN A 464 27.67 5.15 -22.43
CA GLN A 464 26.46 5.68 -21.81
C GLN A 464 25.22 5.62 -22.71
N LYS A 465 25.36 5.44 -24.03
CA LYS A 465 24.20 5.17 -24.90
C LYS A 465 23.46 3.87 -24.53
N HIS A 466 24.17 2.90 -23.95
CA HIS A 466 23.62 1.62 -23.49
C HIS A 466 23.29 1.61 -21.99
N TRP A 467 23.47 2.74 -21.30
CA TRP A 467 22.94 2.86 -19.95
C TRP A 467 21.44 3.08 -20.04
N LYS A 468 20.71 2.72 -18.99
CA LYS A 468 19.25 2.80 -19.01
C LYS A 468 18.77 3.92 -18.10
N VAL A 469 17.94 4.81 -18.62
CA VAL A 469 17.14 5.75 -17.82
C VAL A 469 15.68 5.50 -18.15
N SER A 470 14.99 4.79 -17.27
CA SER A 470 13.70 4.17 -17.57
C SER A 470 12.58 5.19 -17.81
N ASP A 471 12.58 6.29 -17.07
CA ASP A 471 11.58 7.36 -17.22
C ASP A 471 11.93 8.31 -18.39
N PRO A 472 11.04 8.52 -19.36
CA PRO A 472 11.31 9.38 -20.52
C PRO A 472 11.54 10.85 -20.18
N GLU A 473 10.87 11.38 -19.15
CA GLU A 473 10.98 12.78 -18.77
C GLU A 473 12.31 13.04 -18.05
N LEU A 474 12.71 12.14 -17.15
CA LEU A 474 14.04 12.15 -16.56
C LEU A 474 15.13 12.05 -17.63
N ARG A 475 14.96 11.14 -18.61
CA ARG A 475 15.89 10.95 -19.72
C ARG A 475 16.04 12.22 -20.56
N ARG A 476 14.92 12.85 -20.92
CA ARG A 476 14.88 14.13 -21.64
C ARG A 476 15.63 15.21 -20.86
N ARG A 477 15.33 15.36 -19.57
CA ARG A 477 15.95 16.36 -18.69
C ARG A 477 17.47 16.18 -18.57
N LEU A 478 17.95 14.96 -18.41
CA LEU A 478 19.40 14.65 -18.40
C LEU A 478 20.07 15.07 -19.71
N ARG A 479 19.49 14.68 -20.86
CA ARG A 479 20.03 15.03 -22.18
C ARG A 479 20.10 16.54 -22.41
N GLU A 480 19.09 17.27 -21.98
CA GLU A 480 19.06 18.74 -22.08
C GLU A 480 20.18 19.37 -21.26
N VAL A 481 20.29 19.03 -19.97
CA VAL A 481 21.33 19.60 -19.10
C VAL A 481 22.74 19.25 -19.58
N ILE A 482 22.95 18.04 -20.11
CA ILE A 482 24.23 17.66 -20.72
C ILE A 482 24.48 18.50 -21.98
N THR A 483 23.49 18.61 -22.87
CA THR A 483 23.61 19.37 -24.13
C THR A 483 23.94 20.84 -23.85
N ASP A 484 23.25 21.46 -22.90
CA ASP A 484 23.42 22.86 -22.54
C ASP A 484 24.78 23.14 -21.89
N LYS A 485 25.43 22.12 -21.32
CA LYS A 485 26.79 22.23 -20.77
C LYS A 485 27.88 21.96 -21.80
N ILE A 486 27.70 20.95 -22.66
CA ILE A 486 28.75 20.49 -23.58
C ILE A 486 28.84 21.34 -24.84
N ILE A 487 27.69 21.64 -25.47
CA ILE A 487 27.67 22.28 -26.79
C ILE A 487 28.25 23.70 -26.78
N PRO A 488 27.90 24.59 -25.82
CA PRO A 488 28.47 25.93 -25.78
C PRO A 488 30.00 25.89 -25.62
N GLY A 489 30.51 25.12 -24.65
CA GLY A 489 31.96 25.04 -24.40
C GLY A 489 32.76 24.47 -25.58
N TYR A 490 32.21 23.48 -26.27
CA TYR A 490 32.85 22.91 -27.47
C TYR A 490 32.86 23.91 -28.64
N THR A 491 31.75 24.63 -28.84
CA THR A 491 31.62 25.62 -29.91
C THR A 491 32.57 26.80 -29.69
N GLU A 492 32.60 27.35 -28.47
CA GLU A 492 33.50 28.42 -28.07
C GLU A 492 34.96 28.02 -28.28
N TYR A 493 35.34 26.81 -27.84
CA TYR A 493 36.70 26.31 -28.03
C TYR A 493 37.10 26.22 -29.52
N ILE A 494 36.22 25.71 -30.39
CA ILE A 494 36.47 25.61 -31.84
C ILE A 494 36.69 27.00 -32.46
N GLU A 495 35.85 27.97 -32.08
CA GLU A 495 35.90 29.33 -32.59
C GLU A 495 37.18 30.05 -32.13
N ASP A 496 37.49 30.00 -30.84
CA ASP A 496 38.66 30.66 -30.24
C ASP A 496 39.98 30.12 -30.78
N ASN A 497 40.05 28.80 -31.00
CA ASN A 497 41.27 28.14 -31.49
C ASN A 497 41.30 28.03 -33.02
N LYS A 498 40.30 28.58 -33.74
CA LYS A 498 40.17 28.56 -35.21
C LYS A 498 40.36 27.16 -35.79
N VAL A 499 39.74 26.16 -35.16
CA VAL A 499 39.84 24.76 -35.56
C VAL A 499 39.10 24.58 -36.89
N THR A 500 39.81 24.11 -37.92
CA THR A 500 39.27 24.01 -39.29
C THR A 500 38.70 22.64 -39.63
N ASN A 501 39.09 21.58 -38.91
CA ASN A 501 38.64 20.22 -39.17
C ASN A 501 38.51 19.43 -37.85
N PRO A 502 37.53 19.78 -36.99
CA PRO A 502 37.23 19.00 -35.80
C PRO A 502 36.71 17.61 -36.19
N LYS A 503 36.86 16.62 -35.31
CA LYS A 503 36.35 15.26 -35.56
C LYS A 503 34.82 15.23 -35.57
N PHE A 504 34.19 16.11 -34.79
CA PHE A 504 32.75 16.26 -34.73
C PHE A 504 32.38 17.72 -34.96
N SER A 505 31.36 17.99 -35.76
CA SER A 505 30.70 19.29 -35.75
C SER A 505 29.87 19.46 -34.47
N PRO A 506 29.60 20.70 -34.02
CA PRO A 506 28.69 20.94 -32.89
C PRO A 506 27.31 20.30 -33.08
N GLN A 507 26.81 20.24 -34.32
CA GLN A 507 25.53 19.62 -34.67
C GLN A 507 25.58 18.10 -34.54
N GLU A 508 26.65 17.44 -34.99
CA GLU A 508 26.85 16.00 -34.82
C GLU A 508 26.95 15.63 -33.34
N LEU A 509 27.72 16.39 -32.56
CA LEU A 509 27.85 16.17 -31.12
C LEU A 509 26.48 16.27 -30.42
N LYS A 510 25.69 17.28 -30.78
CA LYS A 510 24.32 17.45 -30.25
C LYS A 510 23.41 16.29 -30.61
N ALA A 511 23.48 15.77 -31.84
CA ALA A 511 22.69 14.62 -32.27
C ALA A 511 23.07 13.36 -31.46
N MET A 512 24.37 13.10 -31.27
CA MET A 512 24.85 11.98 -30.46
C MET A 512 24.38 12.06 -29.00
N LEU A 513 24.36 13.25 -28.41
CA LEU A 513 23.86 13.44 -27.03
C LEU A 513 22.38 13.08 -26.88
N GLN A 514 21.57 13.20 -27.94
CA GLN A 514 20.16 12.80 -27.91
C GLN A 514 19.94 11.28 -27.91
N GLU A 515 20.97 10.49 -28.20
CA GLU A 515 20.90 9.02 -28.20
C GLU A 515 21.37 8.40 -26.87
N LEU A 516 21.78 9.22 -25.90
CA LEU A 516 22.25 8.74 -24.61
C LEU A 516 21.12 8.09 -23.80
N PHE A 517 21.43 7.03 -23.05
CA PHE A 517 20.52 6.37 -22.12
C PHE A 517 19.36 5.55 -22.71
N GLU A 518 19.50 5.02 -23.93
CA GLU A 518 18.49 4.18 -24.60
C GLU A 518 18.69 2.66 -24.37
N GLY A 519 19.52 2.29 -23.38
CA GLY A 519 19.89 0.89 -23.11
C GLY A 519 18.84 0.00 -22.46
#